data_AF-A0A9P8UTJ1-F1
#
_entry.id   AF-A0A9P8UTJ1-F1
#
_cell.length_a   1.000
_cell.length_b   1.000
_cell.length_c   1.000
_cell.angle_alpha   90.00
_cell.angle_beta   90.00
_cell.angle_gamma   90.00
#
_symmetry.space_group_name_H-M   'P 1'
#
loop_
_entity.id
_entity.type
_entity.pdbx_description
1 polymer ?
#
loop_
_entity_poly.entity_id
_entity_poly.type
_entity_poly.pdbx_seq_one_letter_code
_entity_poly.pdbx_strand_id
1 'polypeptide(L)'
;MGQSHSELEHRSKEEVTAKLAEKFARKCFEPLELHHFKDNFKSLADHQQDVRYLKEDTIARFLELPDILGVSPVVFQMASYIGAFPFLHDAPAVLGFEQMIMVVTILSERYTKILSKGAATRRKLLFKSLAVYDRKVSEIEKQYQTSSTSETRSHAPGFAVDEAGDDPEDEAVDDDELVLAALDSLDLNDAFKAGDLHAATTHGALIPADNFRRLVMLLLLVAPLEVQESLSKFAPRVTGEELESLRTTAENILSAFLNVERSPGITFTQFNEVIPVNFPYLFNGFNALFEHFLFSKSLDLNKRKGSVPKVEEHAIPLPPLLLNKGRTLNLNVLSQLSFFVPGNELFRRLRLLYSGAEAGFSMGSFEAKVFNWRAPTILLVTGTRLEESTRPSGSEAHFLDSIPPKRFPNGSPPNKDRVTFGALVRQPWRSTNKECFGGNDMVLFQLGPTHDVFAASVINKDFVAFTKPPNTNPGITIGCPIPKMGQAARHESLRALGPVSLVIDSSFEFGVFTHDYTSRGGAFSTSTSRKFDFQERFQIDDIEVWGCGGDAEAKSQRERWEWEAREAEARRRINLGTGDIAADRALLEMAGLIGTNRSGGSMA
;
A
#
# COMPACT_ATOMS: atom_id res chain seq x y z
N MET A 1 50.07 -4.43 47.93
CA MET A 1 49.22 -3.83 46.89
C MET A 1 49.11 -4.85 45.77
N GLY A 2 47.99 -5.56 45.68
CA GLY A 2 47.79 -6.61 44.68
C GLY A 2 47.21 -6.02 43.41
N GLN A 3 47.91 -6.19 42.29
CA GLN A 3 47.37 -5.99 40.96
C GLN A 3 46.46 -7.19 40.63
N SER A 4 45.15 -6.96 40.61
CA SER A 4 44.20 -7.89 40.01
C SER A 4 44.33 -7.77 38.49
N HIS A 5 45.10 -8.67 37.88
CA HIS A 5 44.92 -8.99 36.47
C HIS A 5 43.49 -9.50 36.29
N SER A 6 42.63 -8.68 35.68
CA SER A 6 41.35 -9.15 35.16
C SER A 6 41.65 -10.10 34.00
N GLU A 7 41.59 -11.41 34.26
CA GLU A 7 41.54 -12.44 33.23
C GLU A 7 40.35 -12.13 32.32
N LEU A 8 40.66 -11.70 31.09
CA LEU A 8 39.68 -11.43 30.04
C LEU A 8 39.23 -12.76 29.46
N GLU A 9 38.08 -13.26 29.90
CA GLU A 9 37.43 -14.46 29.35
C GLU A 9 37.15 -14.27 27.85
N HIS A 10 37.80 -15.06 27.00
CA HIS A 10 37.39 -15.25 25.61
C HIS A 10 36.06 -16.03 25.59
N ARG A 11 34.94 -15.30 25.59
CA ARG A 11 33.60 -15.90 25.45
C ARG A 11 33.45 -16.60 24.10
N SER A 12 32.81 -17.76 24.06
CA SER A 12 32.51 -18.44 22.79
C SER A 12 31.37 -17.74 22.04
N LYS A 13 31.26 -17.94 20.72
CA LYS A 13 30.13 -17.40 19.93
C LYS A 13 28.79 -17.93 20.43
N GLU A 14 28.72 -19.21 20.80
CA GLU A 14 27.53 -19.84 21.37
C GLU A 14 27.11 -19.17 22.68
N GLU A 15 28.06 -18.88 23.57
CA GLU A 15 27.79 -18.15 24.82
C GLU A 15 27.27 -16.73 24.57
N VAL A 16 27.78 -16.06 23.53
CA VAL A 16 27.31 -14.72 23.13
C VAL A 16 25.87 -14.79 22.64
N THR A 17 25.56 -15.74 21.75
CA THR A 17 24.20 -15.95 21.23
C THR A 17 23.22 -16.29 22.35
N ALA A 18 23.60 -17.18 23.27
CA ALA A 18 22.78 -17.54 24.43
C ALA A 18 22.49 -16.34 25.34
N LYS A 19 23.50 -15.51 25.64
CA LYS A 19 23.35 -14.28 26.43
C LYS A 19 22.44 -13.26 25.73
N LEU A 20 22.55 -13.13 24.41
CA LEU A 20 21.69 -12.23 23.65
C LEU A 20 20.23 -12.71 23.67
N ALA A 21 20.02 -14.00 23.44
CA ALA A 21 18.70 -14.63 23.50
C ALA A 21 18.08 -14.46 24.90
N GLU A 22 18.84 -14.64 25.98
CA GLU A 22 18.38 -14.38 27.35
C GLU A 22 17.99 -12.91 27.54
N LYS A 23 18.79 -11.98 27.02
CA LYS A 23 18.51 -10.54 27.10
C LYS A 23 17.22 -10.18 26.38
N PHE A 24 17.00 -10.71 25.17
CA PHE A 24 15.74 -10.56 24.44
C PHE A 24 14.58 -11.22 25.21
N ALA A 25 14.74 -12.45 25.69
CA ALA A 25 13.73 -13.15 26.48
C ALA A 25 13.22 -12.31 27.66
N ARG A 26 14.12 -11.65 28.38
CA ARG A 26 13.79 -10.88 29.60
C ARG A 26 13.24 -9.48 29.35
N LYS A 27 13.60 -8.84 28.23
CA LYS A 27 13.26 -7.43 27.97
C LYS A 27 12.18 -7.27 26.89
N CYS A 28 12.07 -8.23 25.97
CA CYS A 28 11.15 -8.15 24.84
C CYS A 28 9.81 -8.85 25.09
N PHE A 29 9.77 -9.83 26.01
CA PHE A 29 8.61 -10.67 26.29
C PHE A 29 8.15 -10.55 27.75
N GLU A 30 6.85 -10.72 27.95
CA GLU A 30 6.29 -10.91 29.28
C GLU A 30 6.61 -12.32 29.81
N PRO A 31 6.73 -12.52 31.14
CA PRO A 31 7.03 -13.84 31.71
C PRO A 31 6.02 -14.93 31.30
N LEU A 32 4.76 -14.56 31.13
CA LEU A 32 3.70 -15.47 30.67
C LEU A 32 3.91 -15.86 29.20
N GLU A 33 4.16 -14.88 28.31
CA GLU A 33 4.45 -15.14 26.89
C GLU A 33 5.63 -16.11 26.74
N LEU A 34 6.70 -15.91 27.52
CA LEU A 34 7.88 -16.78 27.47
C LEU A 34 7.57 -18.21 27.93
N HIS A 35 6.67 -18.39 28.90
CA HIS A 35 6.22 -19.71 29.34
C HIS A 35 5.43 -20.42 28.23
N HIS A 36 4.47 -19.73 27.60
CA HIS A 36 3.72 -20.26 26.46
C HIS A 36 4.64 -20.56 25.27
N PHE A 37 5.60 -19.69 24.99
CA PHE A 37 6.56 -19.90 23.92
C PHE A 37 7.42 -21.14 24.15
N LYS A 38 7.95 -21.31 25.37
CA LYS A 38 8.72 -22.49 25.74
C LYS A 38 7.91 -23.77 25.62
N ASP A 39 6.62 -23.73 25.96
CA ASP A 39 5.72 -24.87 25.81
C ASP A 39 5.44 -25.21 24.33
N ASN A 40 5.08 -24.21 23.53
CA ASN A 40 4.92 -24.38 22.09
C ASN A 40 6.19 -24.95 21.45
N PHE A 41 7.36 -24.39 21.76
CA PHE A 41 8.64 -24.91 21.26
C PHE A 41 8.84 -26.37 21.66
N LYS A 42 8.62 -26.73 22.93
CA LYS A 42 8.77 -28.13 23.39
C LYS A 42 7.78 -29.09 22.72
N SER A 43 6.58 -28.63 22.41
CA SER A 43 5.54 -29.44 21.74
C SER A 43 5.84 -29.64 20.25
N LEU A 44 6.51 -28.68 19.63
CA LEU A 44 6.77 -28.68 18.18
C LEU A 44 8.15 -29.24 17.84
N ALA A 45 9.14 -29.07 18.72
CA ALA A 45 10.51 -29.45 18.44
C ALA A 45 10.68 -30.96 18.28
N ASP A 46 11.42 -31.32 17.25
CA ASP A 46 11.99 -32.65 17.11
C ASP A 46 13.25 -32.77 17.97
N HIS A 47 13.59 -33.99 18.34
CA HIS A 47 14.80 -34.30 19.07
C HIS A 47 15.72 -35.18 18.24
N GLN A 48 16.99 -34.78 18.16
CA GLN A 48 18.06 -35.63 17.69
C GLN A 48 19.19 -35.58 18.70
N GLN A 49 19.49 -36.72 19.32
CA GLN A 49 20.38 -36.81 20.47
C GLN A 49 19.89 -35.91 21.62
N ASP A 50 20.64 -34.85 21.95
CA ASP A 50 20.32 -33.89 23.02
C ASP A 50 19.87 -32.52 22.50
N VAL A 51 19.81 -32.33 21.18
CA VAL A 51 19.44 -31.06 20.55
C VAL A 51 17.98 -31.07 20.14
N ARG A 52 17.25 -30.03 20.55
CA ARG A 52 15.87 -29.75 20.13
C ARG A 52 15.85 -28.71 19.04
N TYR A 53 15.16 -29.00 17.94
CA TYR A 53 15.09 -28.08 16.81
C TYR A 53 13.75 -28.14 16.09
N LEU A 54 13.42 -27.05 15.38
CA LEU A 54 12.26 -26.98 14.51
C LEU A 54 12.65 -27.22 13.05
N LYS A 55 11.88 -28.08 12.37
CA LYS A 55 12.00 -28.32 10.92
C LYS A 55 11.07 -27.39 10.15
N GLU A 56 11.35 -27.26 8.86
CA GLU A 56 10.53 -26.52 7.90
C GLU A 56 9.05 -26.95 7.98
N ASP A 57 8.76 -28.23 7.76
CA ASP A 57 7.39 -28.76 7.76
C ASP A 57 6.65 -28.49 9.08
N THR A 58 7.36 -28.45 10.20
CA THR A 58 6.76 -28.18 11.50
C THR A 58 6.39 -26.70 11.63
N ILE A 59 7.26 -25.78 11.22
CA ILE A 59 6.98 -24.35 11.23
C ILE A 59 5.85 -24.03 10.25
N ALA A 60 5.89 -24.58 9.04
CA ALA A 60 4.87 -24.35 8.02
C ALA A 60 3.47 -24.82 8.48
N ARG A 61 3.39 -26.02 9.08
CA ARG A 61 2.12 -26.54 9.63
C ARG A 61 1.65 -25.73 10.84
N PHE A 62 2.56 -25.32 11.72
CA PHE A 62 2.20 -24.53 12.90
C PHE A 62 1.66 -23.14 12.54
N LEU A 63 2.29 -22.49 11.56
CA LEU A 63 1.87 -21.18 11.03
C LEU A 63 0.73 -21.29 9.99
N GLU A 64 0.26 -22.52 9.70
CA GLU A 64 -0.80 -22.81 8.75
C GLU A 64 -0.55 -22.21 7.35
N LEU A 65 0.70 -22.26 6.89
CA LEU A 65 1.10 -21.71 5.59
C LEU A 65 0.42 -22.48 4.45
N PRO A 66 -0.23 -21.82 3.48
CA PRO A 66 -0.87 -22.53 2.37
C PRO A 66 0.15 -23.14 1.41
N ASP A 67 0.16 -24.48 1.29
CA ASP A 67 1.09 -25.23 0.43
C ASP A 67 1.08 -24.78 -1.03
N ILE A 68 -0.09 -24.36 -1.54
CA ILE A 68 -0.28 -23.87 -2.92
C ILE A 68 0.59 -22.66 -3.26
N LEU A 69 1.05 -21.90 -2.26
CA LEU A 69 1.94 -20.76 -2.45
C LEU A 69 3.40 -21.18 -2.56
N GLY A 70 3.78 -22.39 -2.12
CA GLY A 70 5.16 -22.84 -2.10
C GLY A 70 6.09 -21.93 -1.28
N VAL A 71 5.55 -21.24 -0.27
CA VAL A 71 6.24 -20.18 0.50
C VAL A 71 7.02 -20.72 1.70
N SER A 72 6.75 -21.96 2.12
CA SER A 72 7.40 -22.63 3.25
C SER A 72 8.95 -22.57 3.20
N PRO A 73 9.61 -22.92 2.09
CA PRO A 73 11.08 -22.88 2.03
C PRO A 73 11.63 -21.46 2.19
N VAL A 74 10.91 -20.46 1.68
CA VAL A 74 11.31 -19.04 1.75
C VAL A 74 11.24 -18.54 3.19
N VAL A 75 10.15 -18.85 3.90
CA VAL A 75 9.98 -18.48 5.31
C VAL A 75 10.99 -19.20 6.19
N PHE A 76 11.24 -20.49 5.92
CA PHE A 76 12.22 -21.27 6.67
C PHE A 76 13.65 -20.79 6.44
N GLN A 77 14.04 -20.47 5.20
CA GLN A 77 15.32 -19.84 4.89
C GLN A 77 15.48 -18.51 5.65
N MET A 78 14.46 -17.64 5.60
CA MET A 78 14.46 -16.38 6.32
C MET A 78 14.63 -16.58 7.83
N ALA A 79 13.84 -17.47 8.43
CA ALA A 79 13.94 -17.78 9.85
C ALA A 79 15.31 -18.36 10.24
N SER A 80 15.86 -19.28 9.42
CA SER A 80 17.15 -19.91 9.68
C SER A 80 18.32 -18.93 9.56
N TYR A 81 18.23 -17.96 8.64
CA TYR A 81 19.22 -16.89 8.51
C TYR A 81 19.15 -15.92 9.69
N ILE A 82 17.94 -15.47 10.06
CA ILE A 82 17.74 -14.58 11.22
C ILE A 82 18.12 -15.29 12.53
N GLY A 83 17.91 -16.60 12.64
CA GLY A 83 18.33 -17.40 13.79
C GLY A 83 19.84 -17.41 14.02
N ALA A 84 20.65 -17.12 13.00
CA ALA A 84 22.11 -16.98 13.14
C ALA A 84 22.53 -15.63 13.74
N PHE A 85 21.62 -14.66 13.89
CA PHE A 85 21.94 -13.35 14.45
C PHE A 85 22.52 -13.48 15.88
N PRO A 86 23.61 -12.77 16.22
CA PRO A 86 24.26 -11.70 15.44
C PRO A 86 25.28 -12.20 14.40
N PHE A 87 25.70 -13.46 14.48
CA PHE A 87 26.74 -14.09 13.63
C PHE A 87 26.20 -14.60 12.29
N LEU A 88 25.84 -13.69 11.38
CA LEU A 88 25.14 -14.01 10.14
C LEU A 88 25.92 -14.90 9.15
N HIS A 89 27.24 -14.97 9.26
CA HIS A 89 28.07 -15.87 8.44
C HIS A 89 27.85 -17.36 8.78
N ASP A 90 27.37 -17.66 9.98
CA ASP A 90 27.06 -19.02 10.42
C ASP A 90 25.67 -19.48 9.92
N ALA A 91 24.96 -18.65 9.15
CA ALA A 91 23.68 -19.02 8.53
C ALA A 91 23.86 -20.09 7.42
N PRO A 92 22.89 -21.01 7.26
CA PRO A 92 21.64 -21.14 8.01
C PRO A 92 21.84 -21.81 9.38
N ALA A 93 21.22 -21.24 10.43
CA ALA A 93 21.29 -21.80 11.78
C ALA A 93 20.23 -22.90 12.01
N VAL A 94 20.56 -23.87 12.86
CA VAL A 94 19.58 -24.84 13.38
C VAL A 94 18.65 -24.12 14.35
N LEU A 95 17.33 -24.20 14.11
CA LEU A 95 16.32 -23.46 14.87
C LEU A 95 16.02 -24.10 16.23
N GLY A 96 16.95 -23.92 17.17
CA GLY A 96 16.76 -24.21 18.60
C GLY A 96 15.91 -23.14 19.30
N PHE A 97 15.73 -23.27 20.63
CA PHE A 97 14.89 -22.34 21.37
C PHE A 97 15.47 -20.92 21.38
N GLU A 98 16.78 -20.79 21.56
CA GLU A 98 17.47 -19.49 21.56
C GLU A 98 17.37 -18.80 20.20
N GLN A 99 17.62 -19.55 19.11
CA GLN A 99 17.49 -19.05 17.74
C GLN A 99 16.04 -18.60 17.46
N MET A 100 15.04 -19.35 17.94
CA MET A 100 13.64 -18.97 17.80
C MET A 100 13.28 -17.71 18.59
N ILE A 101 13.92 -17.44 19.74
CA ILE A 101 13.79 -16.15 20.44
C ILE A 101 14.29 -15.02 19.55
N MET A 102 15.43 -15.20 18.86
CA MET A 102 15.95 -14.21 17.91
C MET A 102 14.96 -13.94 16.77
N VAL A 103 14.49 -15.01 16.13
CA VAL A 103 13.54 -14.97 15.01
C VAL A 103 12.26 -14.22 15.39
N VAL A 104 11.60 -14.65 16.49
CA VAL A 104 10.34 -14.03 16.92
C VAL A 104 10.56 -12.57 17.31
N THR A 105 11.66 -12.24 18.02
CA THR A 105 11.94 -10.86 18.45
C THR A 105 12.18 -9.90 17.28
N ILE A 106 12.88 -10.35 16.23
CA ILE A 106 13.22 -9.53 15.07
C ILE A 106 12.02 -9.42 14.11
N LEU A 107 11.32 -10.53 13.85
CA LEU A 107 10.19 -10.53 12.92
C LEU A 107 8.96 -9.80 13.48
N SER A 108 8.75 -9.84 14.80
CA SER A 108 7.67 -9.08 15.49
C SER A 108 8.04 -7.64 15.88
N GLU A 109 9.21 -7.15 15.47
CA GLU A 109 9.72 -5.79 15.77
C GLU A 109 9.94 -5.46 17.25
N ARG A 110 9.84 -6.45 18.14
CA ARG A 110 10.05 -6.31 19.60
C ARG A 110 11.52 -6.00 19.97
N TYR A 111 12.46 -6.20 19.04
CA TYR A 111 13.89 -5.87 19.21
C TYR A 111 14.13 -4.38 19.52
N THR A 112 13.22 -3.49 19.12
CA THR A 112 13.30 -2.03 19.33
C THR A 112 13.39 -1.63 20.81
N LYS A 113 12.92 -2.49 21.74
CA LYS A 113 13.06 -2.30 23.19
C LYS A 113 14.51 -2.36 23.69
N ILE A 114 15.41 -2.99 22.92
CA ILE A 114 16.83 -3.14 23.27
C ILE A 114 17.71 -2.38 22.28
N LEU A 115 17.37 -2.43 20.99
CA LEU A 115 18.13 -1.83 19.90
C LEU A 115 17.37 -0.59 19.41
N SER A 116 17.74 0.58 19.91
CA SER A 116 17.01 1.85 19.70
C SER A 116 17.15 2.45 18.30
N LYS A 117 18.07 1.92 17.47
CA LYS A 117 18.22 2.27 16.06
C LYS A 117 17.98 0.99 15.25
N GLY A 118 17.15 1.01 14.19
CA GLY A 118 17.12 -0.19 13.34
C GLY A 118 15.94 -0.46 12.41
N ALA A 119 15.11 0.50 12.02
CA ALA A 119 14.12 0.23 10.96
C ALA A 119 14.83 -0.03 9.61
N ALA A 120 15.73 0.87 9.20
CA ALA A 120 16.56 0.69 8.01
C ALA A 120 17.43 -0.56 8.10
N THR A 121 17.89 -0.89 9.31
CA THR A 121 18.82 -2.00 9.53
C THR A 121 18.12 -3.36 9.62
N ARG A 122 16.87 -3.42 10.11
CA ARG A 122 16.01 -4.61 9.95
C ARG A 122 15.73 -4.89 8.48
N ARG A 123 15.51 -3.86 7.65
CA ARG A 123 15.34 -4.08 6.20
C ARG A 123 16.57 -4.71 5.57
N LYS A 124 17.79 -4.28 5.93
CA LYS A 124 19.03 -4.91 5.45
C LYS A 124 19.11 -6.37 5.88
N LEU A 125 18.78 -6.68 7.14
CA LEU A 125 18.74 -8.07 7.62
C LEU A 125 17.68 -8.92 6.89
N LEU A 126 16.48 -8.37 6.67
CA LEU A 126 15.42 -9.04 5.90
C LEU A 126 15.86 -9.28 4.45
N PHE A 127 16.50 -8.31 3.82
CA PHE A 127 17.08 -8.47 2.49
C PHE A 127 18.10 -9.61 2.47
N LYS A 128 19.11 -9.56 3.36
CA LYS A 128 20.15 -10.60 3.47
C LYS A 128 19.55 -11.99 3.69
N SER A 129 18.48 -12.10 4.50
CA SER A 129 17.80 -13.36 4.80
C SER A 129 17.04 -13.97 3.60
N LEU A 130 16.69 -13.16 2.61
CA LEU A 130 15.96 -13.57 1.41
C LEU A 130 16.85 -13.68 0.17
N ALA A 131 18.03 -13.06 0.21
CA ALA A 131 18.94 -12.99 -0.91
C ALA A 131 19.72 -14.29 -1.11
N VAL A 132 20.12 -14.51 -2.36
CA VAL A 132 21.06 -15.55 -2.77
C VAL A 132 22.27 -14.85 -3.40
N TYR A 133 23.46 -15.38 -3.14
CA TYR A 133 24.69 -14.90 -3.76
C TYR A 133 24.90 -15.60 -5.09
N ASP A 134 24.76 -14.88 -6.20
CA ASP A 134 25.08 -15.40 -7.53
C ASP A 134 26.32 -14.71 -8.10
N ARG A 135 27.43 -15.47 -8.17
CA ARG A 135 28.68 -15.00 -8.77
C ARG A 135 28.52 -14.65 -10.26
N LYS A 136 27.57 -15.26 -10.97
CA LYS A 136 27.34 -15.02 -12.41
C LYS A 136 26.57 -13.73 -12.68
N VAL A 137 25.66 -13.33 -11.79
CA VAL A 137 24.91 -12.07 -11.95
C VAL A 137 25.77 -10.85 -11.61
N SER A 138 26.73 -11.02 -10.68
CA SER A 138 27.76 -10.01 -10.40
C SER A 138 28.64 -9.70 -11.63
N GLU A 139 28.80 -10.65 -12.56
CA GLU A 139 29.50 -10.44 -13.83
C GLU A 139 28.63 -9.68 -14.86
N ILE A 140 27.31 -9.88 -14.83
CA ILE A 140 26.34 -9.18 -15.68
C ILE A 140 26.22 -7.71 -15.27
N GLU A 141 26.14 -7.39 -13.96
CA GLU A 141 26.15 -5.99 -13.48
C GLU A 141 27.43 -5.25 -13.91
N LYS A 142 28.58 -5.91 -13.83
CA LYS A 142 29.86 -5.34 -14.32
C LYS A 142 29.83 -5.08 -15.83
N GLN A 143 29.23 -5.98 -16.62
CA GLN A 143 29.10 -5.78 -18.07
C GLN A 143 28.18 -4.59 -18.41
N TYR A 144 27.10 -4.37 -17.67
CA TYR A 144 26.19 -3.23 -17.87
C TYR A 144 26.79 -1.88 -17.45
N GLN A 145 27.54 -1.83 -16.35
CA GLN A 145 28.29 -0.62 -15.98
C GLN A 145 29.35 -0.28 -17.03
N THR A 146 29.99 -1.30 -17.63
CA THR A 146 31.01 -1.11 -18.67
C THR A 146 30.40 -0.68 -20.03
N SER A 147 29.18 -1.13 -20.37
CA SER A 147 28.48 -0.72 -21.60
C SER A 147 27.86 0.67 -21.50
N SER A 148 27.38 1.08 -20.32
CA SER A 148 26.87 2.45 -20.10
C SER A 148 27.96 3.53 -20.15
N THR A 149 29.22 3.16 -19.96
CA THR A 149 30.38 4.08 -20.04
C THR A 149 31.04 4.13 -21.43
N SER A 150 30.60 3.30 -22.39
CA SER A 150 31.29 3.13 -23.67
C SER A 150 30.50 3.55 -24.92
N GLU A 151 29.33 4.20 -24.78
CA GLU A 151 28.64 4.80 -25.92
C GLU A 151 28.75 6.33 -25.95
N THR A 152 29.43 6.82 -26.99
CA THR A 152 29.56 8.20 -27.49
C THR A 152 30.58 9.15 -26.84
N ARG A 153 31.85 9.03 -27.26
CA ARG A 153 32.78 10.17 -27.36
C ARG A 153 33.30 10.34 -28.79
N SER A 154 32.51 10.97 -29.66
CA SER A 154 33.02 11.62 -30.87
C SER A 154 33.08 13.13 -30.62
N HIS A 155 34.27 13.64 -30.35
CA HIS A 155 34.50 15.07 -30.10
C HIS A 155 34.37 15.92 -31.38
N ALA A 156 33.60 17.01 -31.29
CA ALA A 156 33.91 18.30 -31.91
C ALA A 156 34.04 19.34 -30.77
N PRO A 157 34.96 20.32 -30.83
CA PRO A 157 35.25 21.18 -29.69
C PRO A 157 34.37 22.43 -29.70
N GLY A 158 33.56 22.63 -28.66
CA GLY A 158 32.79 23.86 -28.48
C GLY A 158 32.10 23.95 -27.11
N PHE A 159 32.64 24.82 -26.26
CA PHE A 159 32.08 25.38 -25.01
C PHE A 159 31.66 24.41 -23.89
N ALA A 160 32.43 24.43 -22.81
CA ALA A 160 32.15 23.76 -21.54
C ALA A 160 30.99 24.44 -20.80
N VAL A 161 29.96 23.67 -20.49
CA VAL A 161 29.02 23.93 -19.40
C VAL A 161 29.24 22.82 -18.39
N ASP A 162 29.55 23.18 -17.15
CA ASP A 162 29.74 22.24 -16.04
C ASP A 162 28.45 21.44 -15.82
N GLU A 163 28.43 20.20 -16.31
CA GLU A 163 27.45 19.20 -15.90
C GLU A 163 28.03 18.51 -14.67
N ALA A 164 27.41 18.74 -13.51
CA ALA A 164 27.77 18.08 -12.27
C ALA A 164 27.59 16.58 -12.47
N GLY A 165 28.70 15.83 -12.46
CA GLY A 165 28.69 14.39 -12.43
C GLY A 165 28.00 13.94 -11.15
N ASP A 166 26.80 13.41 -11.30
CA ASP A 166 26.11 12.61 -10.28
C ASP A 166 26.76 11.21 -10.33
N ASP A 167 28.06 11.14 -10.05
CA ASP A 167 28.64 9.89 -9.57
C ASP A 167 28.04 9.69 -8.18
N PRO A 168 27.25 8.63 -7.93
CA PRO A 168 26.96 8.26 -6.57
C PRO A 168 28.31 7.89 -5.96
N GLU A 169 28.90 8.82 -5.21
CA GLU A 169 29.96 8.51 -4.27
C GLU A 169 29.44 7.33 -3.44
N ASP A 170 30.01 6.16 -3.69
CA ASP A 170 29.81 4.94 -2.91
C ASP A 170 30.34 5.22 -1.49
N GLU A 171 29.55 5.94 -0.70
CA GLU A 171 29.70 5.95 0.73
C GLU A 171 29.53 4.49 1.16
N ALA A 172 30.62 3.86 1.61
CA ALA A 172 30.60 2.60 2.32
C ALA A 172 29.71 2.77 3.55
N VAL A 173 28.40 2.54 3.37
CA VAL A 173 27.39 2.63 4.43
C VAL A 173 27.76 1.58 5.46
N ASP A 174 28.16 2.06 6.64
CA ASP A 174 28.63 1.28 7.79
C ASP A 174 27.86 -0.04 7.96
N ASP A 175 28.57 -1.15 7.78
CA ASP A 175 27.99 -2.28 7.03
C ASP A 175 27.04 -3.17 7.83
N ASP A 176 26.94 -3.06 9.15
CA ASP A 176 26.01 -3.88 9.96
C ASP A 176 25.63 -3.22 11.31
N GLU A 177 25.09 -1.99 11.28
CA GLU A 177 24.72 -1.23 12.50
C GLU A 177 23.82 -2.01 13.50
N LEU A 178 22.96 -2.93 13.07
CA LEU A 178 22.08 -3.72 13.95
C LEU A 178 22.84 -4.82 14.67
N VAL A 179 23.78 -5.46 13.97
CA VAL A 179 24.68 -6.45 14.54
C VAL A 179 25.61 -5.76 15.53
N LEU A 180 26.18 -4.60 15.14
CA LEU A 180 26.99 -3.77 16.02
C LEU A 180 26.21 -3.35 17.26
N ALA A 181 24.98 -2.83 17.10
CA ALA A 181 24.12 -2.47 18.23
C ALA A 181 23.83 -3.67 19.14
N ALA A 182 23.63 -4.87 18.60
CA ALA A 182 23.44 -6.08 19.39
C ALA A 182 24.69 -6.48 20.18
N LEU A 183 25.86 -6.48 19.54
CA LEU A 183 27.15 -6.79 20.16
C LEU A 183 27.55 -5.74 21.21
N ASP A 184 27.34 -4.45 20.92
CA ASP A 184 27.52 -3.33 21.85
C ASP A 184 26.62 -3.47 23.06
N SER A 185 25.38 -3.93 22.85
CA SER A 185 24.45 -4.15 23.96
C SER A 185 24.92 -5.23 24.94
N LEU A 186 25.87 -6.08 24.55
CA LEU A 186 26.45 -7.13 25.38
C LEU A 186 27.84 -6.76 25.93
N ASP A 187 28.28 -5.52 25.73
CA ASP A 187 29.59 -4.99 26.11
C ASP A 187 30.74 -5.86 25.57
N LEU A 188 30.64 -6.32 24.32
CA LEU A 188 31.65 -7.19 23.68
C LEU A 188 32.77 -6.39 22.99
N ASN A 189 33.99 -6.95 23.03
CA ASN A 189 35.20 -6.33 22.48
C ASN A 189 35.13 -6.13 20.95
N ASP A 190 35.86 -5.12 20.46
CA ASP A 190 35.93 -4.77 19.03
C ASP A 190 36.49 -5.90 18.14
N ALA A 191 37.24 -6.85 18.69
CA ALA A 191 37.71 -8.03 17.96
C ALA A 191 36.56 -8.97 17.52
N PHE A 192 35.48 -9.07 18.31
CA PHE A 192 34.27 -9.80 17.91
C PHE A 192 33.49 -9.05 16.83
N LYS A 193 33.52 -7.71 16.86
CA LYS A 193 32.88 -6.85 15.86
C LYS A 193 33.60 -6.96 14.51
N ALA A 194 34.93 -6.92 14.51
CA ALA A 194 35.77 -6.96 13.30
C ALA A 194 35.73 -8.30 12.54
N GLY A 195 35.60 -9.44 13.25
CA GLY A 195 35.57 -10.76 12.61
C GLY A 195 34.27 -11.07 11.85
N ASP A 196 33.18 -10.39 12.22
CA ASP A 196 31.84 -10.58 11.64
C ASP A 196 31.46 -9.49 10.62
N LEU A 197 32.21 -8.37 10.62
CA LEU A 197 32.10 -7.26 9.65
C LEU A 197 32.34 -7.68 8.18
N HIS A 198 32.84 -8.88 7.93
CA HIS A 198 33.00 -9.46 6.59
C HIS A 198 31.90 -10.47 6.22
N ALA A 199 30.85 -10.59 7.05
CA ALA A 199 29.67 -11.41 6.78
C ALA A 199 28.80 -10.79 5.67
N ALA A 200 29.30 -10.98 4.46
CA ALA A 200 28.61 -10.85 3.20
C ALA A 200 28.14 -9.41 2.88
N THR A 201 29.00 -8.71 2.13
CA THR A 201 28.64 -7.46 1.47
C THR A 201 27.32 -7.64 0.70
N THR A 202 26.49 -6.60 0.66
CA THR A 202 25.26 -6.64 -0.15
C THR A 202 25.56 -6.63 -1.66
N HIS A 203 26.81 -6.37 -2.03
CA HIS A 203 27.31 -6.42 -3.40
C HIS A 203 27.21 -7.85 -3.97
N GLY A 204 26.44 -8.01 -5.06
CA GLY A 204 26.23 -9.30 -5.73
C GLY A 204 25.16 -10.20 -5.09
N ALA A 205 24.50 -9.75 -4.02
CA ALA A 205 23.35 -10.43 -3.43
C ALA A 205 22.06 -10.01 -4.14
N LEU A 206 21.20 -10.96 -4.48
CA LEU A 206 19.92 -10.71 -5.14
C LEU A 206 18.81 -11.57 -4.54
N ILE A 207 17.63 -11.00 -4.35
CA ILE A 207 16.44 -11.79 -3.99
C ILE A 207 15.84 -12.35 -5.29
N PRO A 208 15.72 -13.68 -5.45
CA PRO A 208 15.07 -14.26 -6.62
C PRO A 208 13.62 -13.79 -6.74
N ALA A 209 13.22 -13.36 -7.95
CA ALA A 209 11.89 -12.81 -8.20
C ALA A 209 10.75 -13.78 -7.79
N ASP A 210 10.93 -15.07 -8.04
CA ASP A 210 9.95 -16.10 -7.65
C ASP A 210 9.81 -16.23 -6.12
N ASN A 211 10.93 -16.24 -5.38
CA ASN A 211 10.90 -16.31 -3.92
C ASN A 211 10.19 -15.08 -3.34
N PHE A 212 10.50 -13.89 -3.86
CA PHE A 212 9.84 -12.66 -3.42
C PHE A 212 8.35 -12.65 -3.77
N ARG A 213 7.97 -13.13 -4.97
CA ARG A 213 6.57 -13.27 -5.37
C ARG A 213 5.77 -14.14 -4.39
N ARG A 214 6.30 -15.32 -4.04
CA ARG A 214 5.66 -16.24 -3.08
C ARG A 214 5.53 -15.58 -1.70
N LEU A 215 6.55 -14.84 -1.28
CA LEU A 215 6.53 -14.09 -0.02
C LEU A 215 5.46 -12.99 -0.04
N VAL A 216 5.38 -12.20 -1.11
CA VAL A 216 4.38 -11.14 -1.28
C VAL A 216 2.97 -11.72 -1.25
N MET A 217 2.72 -12.87 -1.88
CA MET A 217 1.42 -13.55 -1.78
C MET A 217 1.07 -13.91 -0.34
N LEU A 218 2.03 -14.42 0.45
CA LEU A 218 1.81 -14.67 1.88
C LEU A 218 1.54 -13.36 2.64
N LEU A 219 2.33 -12.30 2.40
CA LEU A 219 2.18 -11.01 3.05
C LEU A 219 0.80 -10.37 2.78
N LEU A 220 0.26 -10.53 1.57
CA LEU A 220 -1.11 -10.10 1.24
C LEU A 220 -2.19 -10.91 1.98
N LEU A 221 -1.91 -12.14 2.39
CA LEU A 221 -2.84 -12.95 3.20
C LEU A 221 -2.75 -12.61 4.68
N VAL A 222 -1.55 -12.38 5.21
CA VAL A 222 -1.32 -12.10 6.64
C VAL A 222 -1.47 -10.61 7.00
N ALA A 223 -1.54 -9.70 6.02
CA ALA A 223 -1.76 -8.28 6.28
C ALA A 223 -2.97 -7.96 7.18
N PRO A 224 -4.17 -8.57 6.99
CA PRO A 224 -5.31 -8.35 7.87
C PRO A 224 -5.33 -9.21 9.16
N LEU A 225 -4.30 -10.04 9.39
CA LEU A 225 -4.28 -11.01 10.48
C LEU A 225 -4.27 -10.30 11.84
N GLU A 226 -5.23 -10.62 12.70
CA GLU A 226 -5.21 -10.16 14.09
C GLU A 226 -4.36 -11.09 14.98
N VAL A 227 -3.99 -10.60 16.16
CA VAL A 227 -3.24 -11.38 17.14
C VAL A 227 -4.03 -12.65 17.48
N GLN A 228 -3.42 -13.82 17.33
CA GLN A 228 -4.02 -15.16 17.51
C GLN A 228 -5.05 -15.60 16.45
N GLU A 229 -5.27 -14.82 15.40
CA GLU A 229 -6.14 -15.25 14.31
C GLU A 229 -5.47 -16.33 13.45
N SER A 230 -6.13 -17.47 13.25
CA SER A 230 -5.59 -18.55 12.40
C SER A 230 -5.60 -18.15 10.92
N LEU A 231 -4.49 -18.38 10.22
CA LEU A 231 -4.34 -18.11 8.79
C LEU A 231 -5.30 -18.96 7.94
N SER A 232 -5.72 -20.13 8.44
CA SER A 232 -6.72 -20.99 7.79
C SER A 232 -8.05 -20.30 7.53
N LYS A 233 -8.41 -19.24 8.28
CA LYS A 233 -9.61 -18.44 7.98
C LYS A 233 -9.56 -17.77 6.60
N PHE A 234 -8.36 -17.55 6.07
CA PHE A 234 -8.14 -16.97 4.74
C PHE A 234 -7.97 -18.02 3.64
N ALA A 235 -8.18 -19.31 3.92
CA ALA A 235 -8.12 -20.38 2.93
C ALA A 235 -8.97 -20.13 1.66
N PRO A 236 -10.17 -19.50 1.72
CA PRO A 236 -10.93 -19.19 0.50
C PRO A 236 -10.17 -18.27 -0.47
N ARG A 237 -9.27 -17.41 0.03
CA ARG A 237 -8.48 -16.46 -0.78
C ARG A 237 -7.38 -17.12 -1.60
N VAL A 238 -7.07 -18.39 -1.35
CA VAL A 238 -6.06 -19.16 -2.10
C VAL A 238 -6.69 -20.20 -3.03
N THR A 239 -7.97 -20.02 -3.39
CA THR A 239 -8.70 -20.94 -4.28
C THR A 239 -9.35 -20.21 -5.44
N GLY A 240 -9.43 -20.87 -6.61
CA GLY A 240 -10.17 -20.38 -7.78
C GLY A 240 -9.74 -18.99 -8.26
N GLU A 241 -10.72 -18.14 -8.54
CA GLU A 241 -10.51 -16.77 -9.05
C GLU A 241 -9.79 -15.85 -8.05
N GLU A 242 -9.98 -16.07 -6.73
CA GLU A 242 -9.31 -15.27 -5.70
C GLU A 242 -7.79 -15.53 -5.69
N LEU A 243 -7.35 -16.75 -6.03
CA LEU A 243 -5.92 -17.07 -6.18
C LEU A 243 -5.30 -16.37 -7.39
N GLU A 244 -6.01 -16.30 -8.52
CA GLU A 244 -5.54 -15.56 -9.69
C GLU A 244 -5.47 -14.06 -9.40
N SER A 245 -6.49 -13.51 -8.72
CA SER A 245 -6.46 -12.12 -8.24
C SER A 245 -5.28 -11.86 -7.29
N LEU A 246 -4.97 -12.80 -6.39
CA LEU A 246 -3.83 -12.73 -5.48
C LEU A 246 -2.50 -12.72 -6.26
N ARG A 247 -2.36 -13.58 -7.27
CA ARG A 247 -1.18 -13.62 -8.15
C ARG A 247 -1.01 -12.32 -8.93
N THR A 248 -2.08 -11.81 -9.54
CA THR A 248 -2.04 -10.52 -10.26
C THR A 248 -1.65 -9.37 -9.32
N THR A 249 -2.19 -9.34 -8.11
CA THR A 249 -1.86 -8.31 -7.11
C THR A 249 -0.39 -8.39 -6.69
N ALA A 250 0.13 -9.60 -6.46
CA ALA A 250 1.53 -9.83 -6.14
C ALA A 250 2.46 -9.43 -7.29
N GLU A 251 2.06 -9.68 -8.54
CA GLU A 251 2.81 -9.29 -9.74
C GLU A 251 2.88 -7.77 -9.90
N ASN A 252 1.80 -7.05 -9.60
CA ASN A 252 1.80 -5.58 -9.61
C ASN A 252 2.75 -4.99 -8.56
N ILE A 253 2.92 -5.66 -7.41
CA ILE A 253 3.87 -5.27 -6.37
C ILE A 253 5.30 -5.61 -6.81
N LEU A 254 5.51 -6.80 -7.38
CA LEU A 254 6.82 -7.25 -7.85
C LEU A 254 7.39 -6.34 -8.93
N SER A 255 6.54 -5.86 -9.86
CA SER A 255 6.94 -4.94 -10.91
C SER A 255 7.36 -3.55 -10.41
N ALA A 256 7.11 -3.22 -9.14
CA ALA A 256 7.64 -2.00 -8.52
C ALA A 256 9.15 -2.10 -8.22
N PHE A 257 9.67 -3.32 -8.07
CA PHE A 257 11.09 -3.60 -7.81
C PHE A 257 11.84 -3.95 -9.09
N LEU A 258 11.20 -4.69 -9.99
CA LEU A 258 11.83 -5.23 -11.18
C LEU A 258 11.50 -4.40 -12.42
N ASN A 259 12.54 -4.08 -13.20
CA ASN A 259 12.35 -3.79 -14.60
C ASN A 259 12.37 -5.12 -15.35
N VAL A 260 11.19 -5.56 -15.81
CA VAL A 260 10.89 -6.90 -16.37
C VAL A 260 11.87 -7.32 -17.47
N GLU A 261 12.50 -6.37 -18.14
CA GLU A 261 13.42 -6.61 -19.26
C GLU A 261 14.89 -6.75 -18.86
N ARG A 262 15.29 -6.39 -17.62
CA ARG A 262 16.71 -6.10 -17.30
C ARG A 262 17.31 -6.91 -16.14
N SER A 263 16.53 -7.39 -15.16
CA SER A 263 17.11 -7.98 -13.94
C SER A 263 16.42 -9.28 -13.50
N PRO A 264 17.16 -10.37 -13.22
CA PRO A 264 16.60 -11.65 -12.77
C PRO A 264 16.14 -11.66 -11.30
N GLY A 265 16.48 -10.63 -10.53
CA GLY A 265 16.17 -10.53 -9.10
C GLY A 265 16.26 -9.10 -8.58
N ILE A 266 15.92 -8.93 -7.30
CA ILE A 266 15.84 -7.62 -6.63
C ILE A 266 17.18 -7.35 -5.93
N THR A 267 17.81 -6.23 -6.24
CA THR A 267 19.06 -5.80 -5.59
C THR A 267 18.78 -5.09 -4.27
N PHE A 268 19.80 -4.96 -3.41
CA PHE A 268 19.64 -4.26 -2.14
C PHE A 268 19.26 -2.79 -2.34
N THR A 269 19.86 -2.12 -3.34
CA THR A 269 19.56 -0.73 -3.67
C THR A 269 18.08 -0.56 -4.00
N GLN A 270 17.54 -1.39 -4.90
CA GLN A 270 16.11 -1.36 -5.24
C GLN A 270 15.24 -1.63 -4.02
N PHE A 271 15.58 -2.65 -3.23
CA PHE A 271 14.82 -2.99 -2.03
C PHE A 271 14.82 -1.86 -0.99
N ASN A 272 15.96 -1.21 -0.76
CA ASN A 272 16.11 -0.16 0.24
C ASN A 272 15.48 1.17 -0.19
N GLU A 273 15.45 1.47 -1.50
CA GLU A 273 14.78 2.64 -2.06
C GLU A 273 13.25 2.47 -2.07
N VAL A 274 12.75 1.32 -2.55
CA VAL A 274 11.31 1.12 -2.84
C VAL A 274 10.48 0.87 -1.58
N ILE A 275 10.96 0.03 -0.65
CA ILE A 275 10.21 -0.35 0.56
C ILE A 275 9.74 0.86 1.39
N PRO A 276 10.58 1.83 1.78
CA PRO A 276 10.14 2.93 2.64
C PRO A 276 9.02 3.79 2.06
N VAL A 277 9.00 3.97 0.73
CA VAL A 277 8.05 4.86 0.06
C VAL A 277 6.80 4.10 -0.36
N ASN A 278 6.97 2.99 -1.08
CA ASN A 278 5.85 2.25 -1.67
C ASN A 278 5.26 1.20 -0.73
N PHE A 279 6.03 0.66 0.21
CA PHE A 279 5.58 -0.43 1.08
C PHE A 279 6.06 -0.33 2.55
N PRO A 280 5.87 0.82 3.23
CA PRO A 280 6.36 1.01 4.60
C PRO A 280 5.82 -0.01 5.61
N TYR A 281 4.65 -0.60 5.35
CA TYR A 281 3.98 -1.56 6.21
C TYR A 281 3.99 -3.00 5.66
N LEU A 282 4.80 -3.28 4.63
CA LEU A 282 4.84 -4.59 3.94
C LEU A 282 4.98 -5.77 4.89
N PHE A 283 5.88 -5.65 5.88
CA PHE A 283 6.26 -6.74 6.79
C PHE A 283 5.48 -6.75 8.10
N ASN A 284 4.51 -5.84 8.30
CA ASN A 284 3.75 -5.77 9.55
C ASN A 284 2.94 -7.04 9.82
N GLY A 285 2.51 -7.74 8.77
CA GLY A 285 1.80 -9.02 8.89
C GLY A 285 2.63 -10.12 9.57
N PHE A 286 3.96 -10.00 9.60
CA PHE A 286 4.80 -10.93 10.36
C PHE A 286 4.63 -10.81 11.87
N ASN A 287 4.23 -9.64 12.39
CA ASN A 287 4.00 -9.47 13.82
C ASN A 287 2.92 -10.44 14.29
N ALA A 288 1.73 -10.38 13.68
CA ALA A 288 0.64 -11.30 14.01
C ALA A 288 1.02 -12.77 13.73
N LEU A 289 1.66 -13.05 12.58
CA LEU A 289 2.03 -14.41 12.19
C LEU A 289 3.00 -15.09 13.19
N PHE A 290 4.08 -14.41 13.58
CA PHE A 290 5.08 -14.99 14.48
C PHE A 290 4.72 -14.88 15.96
N GLU A 291 3.80 -13.99 16.33
CA GLU A 291 3.25 -13.96 17.69
C GLU A 291 2.41 -15.20 18.04
N HIS A 292 1.98 -16.01 17.06
CA HIS A 292 1.39 -17.34 17.33
C HIS A 292 2.28 -18.24 18.18
N PHE A 293 3.61 -18.12 18.09
CA PHE A 293 4.52 -18.87 18.95
C PHE A 293 4.38 -18.50 20.43
N LEU A 294 3.91 -17.30 20.76
CA LEU A 294 3.82 -16.78 22.13
C LEU A 294 2.58 -17.24 22.89
N PHE A 295 1.69 -18.02 22.26
CA PHE A 295 0.44 -18.45 22.85
C PHE A 295 0.23 -19.95 22.60
N SER A 296 0.44 -20.74 23.65
CA SER A 296 0.18 -22.18 23.61
C SER A 296 -1.28 -22.50 23.86
N LYS A 297 -1.90 -23.24 22.94
CA LYS A 297 -3.26 -23.81 23.09
C LYS A 297 -3.33 -24.90 24.17
N SER A 298 -2.18 -25.47 24.56
CA SER A 298 -2.09 -26.52 25.58
C SER A 298 -2.18 -25.96 27.00
N LEU A 299 -1.65 -24.75 27.19
CA LEU A 299 -1.55 -24.03 28.47
C LEU A 299 -2.74 -23.09 28.72
N ASP A 300 -3.94 -23.51 28.35
CA ASP A 300 -5.14 -22.74 28.69
C ASP A 300 -5.36 -22.78 30.22
N LEU A 301 -4.90 -21.75 30.92
CA LEU A 301 -4.97 -21.62 32.38
C LEU A 301 -6.43 -21.59 32.90
N ASN A 302 -7.41 -21.41 32.01
CA ASN A 302 -8.84 -21.50 32.34
C ASN A 302 -9.34 -22.95 32.34
N LYS A 303 -8.64 -23.89 31.72
CA LYS A 303 -8.99 -25.32 31.74
C LYS A 303 -8.54 -25.96 33.06
N ARG A 304 -9.49 -26.14 33.98
CA ARG A 304 -9.29 -27.03 35.14
C ARG A 304 -9.06 -28.46 34.64
N LYS A 305 -8.06 -29.15 35.19
CA LYS A 305 -7.80 -30.59 34.96
C LYS A 305 -9.12 -31.37 35.11
N GLY A 306 -9.64 -31.91 33.99
CA GLY A 306 -10.88 -32.69 33.95
C GLY A 306 -12.11 -32.01 33.32
N SER A 307 -12.00 -30.78 32.82
CA SER A 307 -13.10 -30.18 32.05
C SER A 307 -13.19 -30.79 30.64
N VAL A 308 -14.36 -31.33 30.28
CA VAL A 308 -14.75 -31.68 28.91
C VAL A 308 -14.47 -30.47 27.99
N PRO A 309 -13.95 -30.64 26.76
CA PRO A 309 -13.76 -29.53 25.85
C PRO A 309 -15.10 -28.82 25.63
N LYS A 310 -15.27 -27.67 26.27
CA LYS A 310 -16.34 -26.75 25.94
C LYS A 310 -16.00 -26.25 24.54
N VAL A 311 -16.84 -26.59 23.57
CA VAL A 311 -16.85 -25.94 22.25
C VAL A 311 -16.81 -24.44 22.54
N GLU A 312 -15.83 -23.74 21.98
CA GLU A 312 -15.58 -22.32 22.23
C GLU A 312 -16.90 -21.54 22.19
N GLU A 313 -17.38 -21.12 23.37
CA GLU A 313 -18.57 -20.30 23.51
C GLU A 313 -18.26 -18.94 22.91
N HIS A 314 -18.76 -18.72 21.70
CA HIS A 314 -19.10 -17.44 21.08
C HIS A 314 -18.17 -16.27 21.47
N ALA A 315 -16.95 -16.26 20.92
CA ALA A 315 -16.33 -14.98 20.62
C ALA A 315 -17.29 -14.21 19.70
N ILE A 316 -17.66 -12.99 20.08
CA ILE A 316 -18.47 -12.10 19.24
C ILE A 316 -17.82 -12.11 17.85
N PRO A 317 -18.55 -12.50 16.78
CA PRO A 317 -17.94 -12.59 15.46
C PRO A 317 -17.43 -11.20 15.09
N LEU A 318 -16.11 -11.09 14.89
CA LEU A 318 -15.49 -9.86 14.45
C LEU A 318 -16.18 -9.38 13.16
N PRO A 319 -16.41 -8.07 13.00
CA PRO A 319 -16.92 -7.53 11.76
C PRO A 319 -16.07 -8.00 10.57
N PRO A 320 -16.69 -8.24 9.39
CA PRO A 320 -15.94 -8.62 8.21
C PRO A 320 -14.92 -7.53 7.85
N LEU A 321 -13.77 -7.93 7.31
CA LEU A 321 -12.70 -7.02 6.88
C LEU A 321 -13.19 -5.93 5.93
N LEU A 322 -14.19 -6.26 5.13
CA LEU A 322 -14.87 -5.36 4.22
C LEU A 322 -16.36 -5.71 4.23
N LEU A 323 -17.22 -4.73 4.54
CA LEU A 323 -18.67 -4.95 4.63
C LEU A 323 -19.30 -5.26 3.27
N ASN A 324 -18.89 -4.51 2.24
CA ASN A 324 -19.35 -4.65 0.86
C ASN A 324 -18.13 -4.86 -0.03
N LYS A 325 -18.15 -5.81 -0.97
CA LYS A 325 -17.08 -5.91 -1.98
C LYS A 325 -17.38 -4.95 -3.13
N GLY A 326 -16.37 -4.21 -3.59
CA GLY A 326 -16.44 -3.46 -4.85
C GLY A 326 -16.13 -4.33 -6.06
N ARG A 327 -16.26 -3.77 -7.26
CA ARG A 327 -15.72 -4.35 -8.49
C ARG A 327 -14.21 -4.19 -8.55
N THR A 328 -13.69 -3.05 -8.05
CA THR A 328 -12.26 -2.79 -7.96
C THR A 328 -11.70 -3.16 -6.58
N LEU A 329 -12.28 -2.64 -5.49
CA LEU A 329 -11.81 -2.97 -4.15
C LEU A 329 -12.29 -4.35 -3.69
N ASN A 330 -11.41 -5.35 -3.81
CA ASN A 330 -11.55 -6.67 -3.21
C ASN A 330 -10.58 -6.86 -2.02
N LEU A 331 -10.57 -8.05 -1.40
CA LEU A 331 -9.70 -8.31 -0.23
C LEU A 331 -8.20 -8.26 -0.55
N ASN A 332 -7.81 -8.64 -1.77
CA ASN A 332 -6.40 -8.59 -2.21
C ASN A 332 -5.95 -7.15 -2.42
N VAL A 333 -6.78 -6.32 -3.06
CA VAL A 333 -6.53 -4.88 -3.23
C VAL A 333 -6.55 -4.16 -1.88
N LEU A 334 -7.46 -4.53 -0.97
CA LEU A 334 -7.47 -4.01 0.39
C LEU A 334 -6.16 -4.32 1.13
N SER A 335 -5.64 -5.54 0.97
CA SER A 335 -4.36 -5.94 1.55
C SER A 335 -3.19 -5.20 0.90
N GLN A 336 -3.23 -4.97 -0.42
CA GLN A 336 -2.24 -4.15 -1.13
C GLN A 336 -2.23 -2.70 -0.63
N LEU A 337 -3.39 -2.09 -0.41
CA LEU A 337 -3.50 -0.74 0.17
C LEU A 337 -2.88 -0.67 1.57
N SER A 338 -3.00 -1.75 2.35
CA SER A 338 -2.45 -1.80 3.71
C SER A 338 -0.92 -1.80 3.77
N PHE A 339 -0.23 -1.99 2.64
CA PHE A 339 1.23 -1.90 2.60
C PHE A 339 1.76 -0.45 2.66
N PHE A 340 0.93 0.55 2.32
CA PHE A 340 1.33 1.96 2.39
C PHE A 340 0.35 2.84 3.18
N VAL A 341 -0.86 2.35 3.48
CA VAL A 341 -1.80 2.98 4.41
C VAL A 341 -1.89 2.11 5.67
N PRO A 342 -1.85 2.69 6.87
CA PRO A 342 -1.97 1.93 8.11
C PRO A 342 -3.22 1.02 8.14
N GLY A 343 -3.04 -0.27 8.44
CA GLY A 343 -4.12 -1.27 8.44
C GLY A 343 -5.27 -0.96 9.41
N ASN A 344 -4.99 -0.24 10.50
CA ASN A 344 -5.99 0.24 11.47
C ASN A 344 -6.94 1.33 10.91
N GLU A 345 -6.60 1.94 9.78
CA GLU A 345 -7.47 2.88 9.06
C GLU A 345 -8.32 2.18 7.99
N LEU A 346 -7.94 0.97 7.59
CA LEU A 346 -8.54 0.24 6.48
C LEU A 346 -9.43 -0.92 6.93
N PHE A 347 -8.85 -1.91 7.62
CA PHE A 347 -9.55 -3.15 7.91
C PHE A 347 -10.77 -2.90 8.80
N ARG A 348 -11.94 -3.36 8.34
CA ARG A 348 -13.25 -3.20 9.02
C ARG A 348 -13.75 -1.74 9.12
N ARG A 349 -13.06 -0.78 8.50
CA ARG A 349 -13.38 0.66 8.56
C ARG A 349 -13.70 1.30 7.21
N LEU A 350 -13.59 0.55 6.12
CA LEU A 350 -13.97 1.05 4.80
C LEU A 350 -15.45 0.84 4.51
N ARG A 351 -16.06 1.86 3.91
CA ARG A 351 -17.46 1.84 3.45
C ARG A 351 -17.55 2.35 2.02
N LEU A 352 -18.26 1.63 1.17
CA LEU A 352 -18.53 2.09 -0.18
C LEU A 352 -19.48 3.29 -0.12
N LEU A 353 -19.01 4.46 -0.55
CA LEU A 353 -19.81 5.69 -0.63
C LEU A 353 -20.41 5.85 -2.03
N TYR A 354 -19.61 5.58 -3.06
CA TYR A 354 -20.00 5.73 -4.46
C TYR A 354 -19.37 4.63 -5.31
N SER A 355 -20.15 4.08 -6.23
CA SER A 355 -19.71 3.18 -7.30
C SER A 355 -20.37 3.65 -8.59
N GLY A 356 -19.57 3.86 -9.65
CA GLY A 356 -20.07 4.27 -10.96
C GLY A 356 -21.07 3.26 -11.53
N ALA A 357 -20.79 1.97 -11.37
CA ALA A 357 -21.67 0.88 -11.82
C ALA A 357 -23.07 0.89 -11.19
N GLU A 358 -23.20 1.29 -9.92
CA GLU A 358 -24.49 1.33 -9.20
C GLU A 358 -25.17 2.69 -9.25
N ALA A 359 -24.39 3.77 -9.21
CA ALA A 359 -24.87 5.13 -9.03
C ALA A 359 -24.94 5.94 -10.33
N GLY A 360 -24.44 5.39 -11.43
CA GLY A 360 -24.28 6.05 -12.72
C GLY A 360 -23.05 6.96 -12.77
N PHE A 361 -22.45 7.08 -13.96
CA PHE A 361 -21.25 7.87 -14.23
C PHE A 361 -21.59 9.35 -14.39
N SER A 362 -21.75 10.09 -13.28
CA SER A 362 -22.01 11.52 -13.33
C SER A 362 -21.47 12.29 -12.13
N MET A 363 -20.99 13.51 -12.37
CA MET A 363 -20.56 14.45 -11.33
C MET A 363 -21.67 14.80 -10.33
N GLY A 364 -22.94 14.74 -10.74
CA GLY A 364 -24.09 14.96 -9.86
C GLY A 364 -24.26 13.85 -8.82
N SER A 365 -24.23 12.59 -9.29
CA SER A 365 -24.35 11.41 -8.42
C SER A 365 -23.18 11.28 -7.46
N PHE A 366 -21.96 11.57 -7.95
CA PHE A 366 -20.75 11.62 -7.13
C PHE A 366 -20.90 12.63 -5.97
N GLU A 367 -21.27 13.87 -6.29
CA GLU A 367 -21.41 14.93 -5.28
C GLU A 367 -22.41 14.53 -4.19
N ALA A 368 -23.60 14.05 -4.59
CA ALA A 368 -24.67 13.69 -3.67
C ALA A 368 -24.28 12.57 -2.70
N LYS A 369 -23.47 11.59 -3.14
CA LYS A 369 -23.07 10.46 -2.29
C LYS A 369 -21.81 10.74 -1.46
N VAL A 370 -20.88 11.55 -1.95
CA VAL A 370 -19.53 11.67 -1.37
C VAL A 370 -19.35 12.92 -0.49
N PHE A 371 -19.94 14.07 -0.83
CA PHE A 371 -19.59 15.36 -0.19
C PHE A 371 -19.97 15.44 1.30
N ASN A 372 -20.98 14.70 1.72
CA ASN A 372 -21.44 14.69 3.10
C ASN A 372 -20.59 13.81 4.03
N TRP A 373 -19.65 13.04 3.48
CA TRP A 373 -18.71 12.26 4.28
C TRP A 373 -17.64 13.16 4.90
N ARG A 374 -17.41 13.01 6.21
CA ARG A 374 -16.55 13.90 7.02
C ARG A 374 -15.24 13.29 7.48
N ALA A 375 -14.89 12.14 6.93
CA ALA A 375 -13.63 11.46 7.21
C ALA A 375 -12.86 11.24 5.89
N PRO A 376 -11.62 10.72 5.94
CA PRO A 376 -10.87 10.45 4.72
C PRO A 376 -11.62 9.53 3.75
N THR A 377 -11.30 9.64 2.47
CA THR A 377 -11.84 8.79 1.41
C THR A 377 -10.73 8.27 0.52
N ILE A 378 -10.91 7.07 -0.02
CA ILE A 378 -10.06 6.50 -1.06
C ILE A 378 -10.86 6.52 -2.36
N LEU A 379 -10.38 7.30 -3.34
CA LEU A 379 -10.85 7.24 -4.71
C LEU A 379 -10.08 6.16 -5.44
N LEU A 380 -10.77 5.27 -6.15
CA LEU A 380 -10.20 4.27 -7.04
C LEU A 380 -10.80 4.44 -8.43
N VAL A 381 -9.95 4.41 -9.44
CA VAL A 381 -10.33 4.47 -10.85
C VAL A 381 -9.60 3.37 -11.59
N THR A 382 -10.35 2.53 -12.28
CA THR A 382 -9.82 1.46 -13.11
C THR A 382 -10.24 1.69 -14.55
N GLY A 383 -9.34 1.42 -15.48
CA GLY A 383 -9.60 1.62 -16.89
C GLY A 383 -8.69 0.82 -17.79
N THR A 384 -9.00 0.88 -19.07
CA THR A 384 -8.24 0.26 -20.16
C THR A 384 -7.57 1.35 -20.99
N ARG A 385 -6.27 1.20 -21.24
CA ARG A 385 -5.47 2.17 -22.01
C ARG A 385 -6.07 2.41 -23.41
N LEU A 386 -6.07 3.67 -23.85
CA LEU A 386 -6.48 4.05 -25.19
C LEU A 386 -5.41 3.64 -26.22
N GLU A 387 -5.86 3.00 -27.30
CA GLU A 387 -4.99 2.63 -28.42
C GLU A 387 -4.62 3.87 -29.25
N GLU A 388 -3.32 4.01 -29.55
CA GLU A 388 -2.82 5.17 -30.31
C GLU A 388 -3.00 5.00 -31.83
N SER A 389 -3.33 3.79 -32.28
CA SER A 389 -3.46 3.41 -33.69
C SER A 389 -4.81 3.74 -34.33
N THR A 390 -5.86 3.93 -33.52
CA THR A 390 -7.21 4.19 -33.99
C THR A 390 -7.45 5.70 -34.09
N ARG A 391 -8.15 6.14 -35.14
CA ARG A 391 -8.57 7.55 -35.21
C ARG A 391 -9.61 7.78 -34.11
N PRO A 392 -9.37 8.71 -33.17
CA PRO A 392 -10.31 8.96 -32.10
C PRO A 392 -11.63 9.46 -32.69
N SER A 393 -12.74 9.00 -32.12
CA SER A 393 -14.08 9.35 -32.61
C SER A 393 -15.00 9.69 -31.44
N GLY A 394 -15.95 10.60 -31.66
CA GLY A 394 -16.96 10.96 -30.66
C GLY A 394 -16.36 11.62 -29.41
N SER A 395 -16.74 11.12 -28.22
CA SER A 395 -16.33 11.67 -26.93
C SER A 395 -14.83 11.54 -26.66
N GLU A 396 -14.18 10.52 -27.21
CA GLU A 396 -12.73 10.33 -27.11
C GLU A 396 -11.97 11.49 -27.76
N ALA A 397 -12.36 11.88 -28.98
CA ALA A 397 -11.74 13.00 -29.69
C ALA A 397 -11.87 14.31 -28.90
N HIS A 398 -13.06 14.58 -28.35
CA HIS A 398 -13.30 15.75 -27.51
C HIS A 398 -12.45 15.73 -26.22
N PHE A 399 -12.29 14.57 -25.59
CA PHE A 399 -11.41 14.42 -24.44
C PHE A 399 -9.95 14.71 -24.81
N LEU A 400 -9.46 14.13 -25.91
CA LEU A 400 -8.09 14.34 -26.38
C LEU A 400 -7.81 15.79 -26.78
N ASP A 401 -8.79 16.48 -27.37
CA ASP A 401 -8.70 17.91 -27.71
C ASP A 401 -8.68 18.81 -26.45
N SER A 402 -9.22 18.32 -25.32
CA SER A 402 -9.21 19.06 -24.05
C SER A 402 -7.87 19.01 -23.31
N ILE A 403 -6.94 18.13 -23.71
CA ILE A 403 -5.64 17.91 -23.06
C ILE A 403 -4.47 18.21 -24.02
N PRO A 404 -3.26 18.50 -23.49
CA PRO A 404 -2.09 18.67 -24.34
C PRO A 404 -1.79 17.41 -25.16
N PRO A 405 -1.14 17.53 -26.34
CA PRO A 405 -0.67 16.38 -27.11
C PRO A 405 0.20 15.44 -26.27
N LYS A 406 0.15 14.14 -26.58
CA LYS A 406 0.90 13.12 -25.83
C LYS A 406 2.40 13.32 -26.10
N ARG A 407 3.15 13.66 -25.05
CA ARG A 407 4.61 13.88 -25.12
C ARG A 407 5.42 12.70 -24.58
N PHE A 408 4.82 11.91 -23.70
CA PHE A 408 5.49 10.85 -22.97
C PHE A 408 4.98 9.48 -23.42
N PRO A 409 5.85 8.44 -23.42
CA PRO A 409 5.46 7.08 -23.72
C PRO A 409 4.53 6.51 -22.63
N ASN A 410 3.99 5.31 -22.88
CA ASN A 410 3.26 4.58 -21.85
C ASN A 410 4.24 4.11 -20.75
N GLY A 411 3.76 4.05 -19.51
CA GLY A 411 4.54 3.66 -18.33
C GLY A 411 4.62 2.16 -18.09
N SER A 412 3.85 1.36 -18.82
CA SER A 412 3.88 -0.11 -18.76
C SER A 412 3.89 -0.73 -20.16
N PRO A 413 4.38 -1.99 -20.30
CA PRO A 413 4.43 -2.67 -21.58
C PRO A 413 3.03 -2.84 -22.23
N PRO A 414 2.98 -3.04 -23.56
CA PRO A 414 1.72 -3.10 -24.33
C PRO A 414 0.86 -4.35 -24.06
N ASN A 415 1.35 -5.32 -23.29
CA ASN A 415 0.56 -6.47 -22.86
C ASN A 415 -0.21 -6.21 -21.55
N LYS A 416 -0.03 -5.04 -20.93
CA LYS A 416 -0.65 -4.65 -19.65
C LYS A 416 -1.42 -3.34 -19.83
N ASP A 417 -2.59 -3.43 -20.45
CA ASP A 417 -3.42 -2.26 -20.78
C ASP A 417 -4.36 -1.81 -19.67
N ARG A 418 -4.66 -2.71 -18.71
CA ARG A 418 -5.51 -2.36 -17.58
C ARG A 418 -4.71 -1.60 -16.53
N VAL A 419 -5.15 -0.39 -16.23
CA VAL A 419 -4.54 0.50 -15.23
C VAL A 419 -5.48 0.68 -14.04
N THR A 420 -4.93 0.85 -12.85
CA THR A 420 -5.70 1.19 -11.65
C THR A 420 -4.96 2.26 -10.86
N PHE A 421 -5.57 3.43 -10.80
CA PHE A 421 -5.08 4.58 -10.07
C PHE A 421 -6.00 4.88 -8.90
N GLY A 422 -5.48 5.60 -7.91
CA GLY A 422 -6.30 6.07 -6.81
C GLY A 422 -5.63 7.18 -6.03
N ALA A 423 -6.42 7.79 -5.15
CA ALA A 423 -5.93 8.80 -4.24
C ALA A 423 -6.57 8.66 -2.87
N LEU A 424 -5.75 8.79 -1.83
CA LEU A 424 -6.18 8.95 -0.45
C LEU A 424 -6.42 10.43 -0.18
N VAL A 425 -7.70 10.79 -0.10
CA VAL A 425 -8.19 12.15 0.10
C VAL A 425 -8.57 12.34 1.57
N ARG A 426 -7.77 13.09 2.31
CA ARG A 426 -7.90 13.27 3.77
C ARG A 426 -8.92 14.33 4.17
N GLN A 427 -9.21 15.28 3.27
CA GLN A 427 -10.21 16.33 3.49
C GLN A 427 -11.57 15.95 2.86
N PRO A 428 -12.70 16.39 3.46
CA PRO A 428 -14.01 16.24 2.83
C PRO A 428 -14.06 16.88 1.44
N TRP A 429 -14.74 16.20 0.53
CA TRP A 429 -14.94 16.68 -0.84
C TRP A 429 -15.77 17.96 -0.87
N ARG A 430 -15.41 18.88 -1.77
CA ARG A 430 -16.11 20.13 -1.98
C ARG A 430 -15.96 20.61 -3.42
N SER A 431 -16.88 21.43 -3.89
CA SER A 431 -16.75 22.09 -5.19
C SER A 431 -15.58 23.08 -5.16
N THR A 432 -14.76 23.06 -6.20
CA THR A 432 -13.58 23.90 -6.34
C THR A 432 -13.86 25.05 -7.30
N ASN A 433 -13.81 26.28 -6.77
CA ASN A 433 -13.99 27.49 -7.57
C ASN A 433 -12.69 28.26 -7.79
N LYS A 434 -11.83 28.35 -6.75
CA LYS A 434 -10.61 29.17 -6.77
C LYS A 434 -9.37 28.44 -6.28
N GLU A 435 -9.51 27.59 -5.26
CA GLU A 435 -8.39 26.94 -4.60
C GLU A 435 -8.62 25.43 -4.45
N CYS A 436 -7.59 24.65 -4.72
CA CYS A 436 -7.59 23.20 -4.53
C CYS A 436 -7.76 22.86 -3.04
N PHE A 437 -8.23 21.65 -2.78
CA PHE A 437 -8.36 21.10 -1.45
C PHE A 437 -7.48 19.88 -1.25
N GLY A 438 -7.10 19.61 0.00
CA GLY A 438 -6.12 18.59 0.36
C GLY A 438 -5.04 19.14 1.28
N GLY A 439 -4.13 18.27 1.68
CA GLY A 439 -3.01 18.56 2.57
C GLY A 439 -1.79 17.68 2.26
N ASN A 440 -0.78 17.77 3.11
CA ASN A 440 0.49 17.07 2.94
C ASN A 440 0.41 15.56 3.29
N ASP A 441 -0.72 15.12 3.81
CA ASP A 441 -1.03 13.73 4.18
C ASP A 441 -1.82 12.98 3.09
N MET A 442 -2.01 13.63 1.94
CA MET A 442 -2.61 13.06 0.75
C MET A 442 -1.62 12.13 0.06
N VAL A 443 -2.15 11.11 -0.60
CA VAL A 443 -1.34 10.16 -1.35
C VAL A 443 -2.02 9.91 -2.69
N LEU A 444 -1.30 10.12 -3.78
CA LEU A 444 -1.70 9.63 -5.10
C LEU A 444 -0.95 8.31 -5.33
N PHE A 445 -1.61 7.32 -5.93
CA PHE A 445 -0.98 6.01 -6.11
C PHE A 445 -1.49 5.30 -7.36
N GLN A 446 -0.68 4.34 -7.80
CA GLN A 446 -1.01 3.37 -8.83
C GLN A 446 -0.96 1.97 -8.19
N LEU A 447 -2.01 1.17 -8.37
CA LEU A 447 -2.07 -0.21 -7.85
C LEU A 447 -1.69 -1.25 -8.89
N GLY A 448 -1.83 -0.92 -10.17
CA GLY A 448 -1.47 -1.78 -11.29
C GLY A 448 -1.40 -0.99 -12.60
N PRO A 449 -0.66 -1.49 -13.61
CA PRO A 449 0.09 -2.76 -13.62
C PRO A 449 1.44 -2.74 -12.89
N THR A 450 1.89 -1.56 -12.47
CA THR A 450 3.05 -1.38 -11.60
C THR A 450 2.63 -0.57 -10.39
N HIS A 451 2.85 -1.13 -9.20
CA HIS A 451 2.51 -0.45 -7.96
C HIS A 451 3.47 0.73 -7.72
N ASP A 452 2.91 1.87 -7.35
CA ASP A 452 3.70 3.07 -7.07
C ASP A 452 2.93 4.04 -6.17
N VAL A 453 3.66 4.75 -5.31
CA VAL A 453 3.09 5.69 -4.34
C VAL A 453 3.76 7.04 -4.49
N PHE A 454 2.93 8.07 -4.70
CA PHE A 454 3.33 9.45 -4.92
C PHE A 454 2.87 10.27 -3.71
N ALA A 455 3.79 10.55 -2.79
CA ALA A 455 3.52 11.35 -1.60
C ALA A 455 3.23 12.80 -1.96
N ALA A 456 2.34 13.46 -1.22
CA ALA A 456 2.09 14.88 -1.35
C ALA A 456 3.35 15.71 -1.06
N SER A 457 3.60 16.69 -1.92
CA SER A 457 4.66 17.68 -1.75
C SER A 457 4.20 18.82 -0.85
N VAL A 458 5.14 19.43 -0.13
CA VAL A 458 4.89 20.62 0.71
C VAL A 458 4.92 21.90 -0.13
N ILE A 459 5.47 21.85 -1.35
CA ILE A 459 5.79 23.02 -2.17
C ILE A 459 4.56 23.50 -2.94
N ASN A 460 3.84 22.59 -3.60
CA ASN A 460 2.66 22.91 -4.40
C ASN A 460 1.39 22.34 -3.74
N LYS A 461 0.36 23.19 -3.62
CA LYS A 461 -0.93 22.88 -2.98
C LYS A 461 -2.05 22.53 -3.97
N ASP A 462 -1.71 22.30 -5.24
CA ASP A 462 -2.62 21.89 -6.31
C ASP A 462 -3.09 20.42 -6.14
N PHE A 463 -3.57 20.06 -4.94
CA PHE A 463 -3.85 18.68 -4.55
C PHE A 463 -5.08 18.10 -5.25
N VAL A 464 -6.29 18.58 -4.94
CA VAL A 464 -7.54 18.09 -5.55
C VAL A 464 -8.43 19.25 -5.96
N ALA A 465 -9.02 19.15 -7.15
CA ALA A 465 -10.10 20.00 -7.59
C ALA A 465 -11.28 19.18 -8.10
N PHE A 466 -12.49 19.61 -7.74
CA PHE A 466 -13.74 19.08 -8.26
C PHE A 466 -14.50 20.23 -8.93
N THR A 467 -14.57 20.24 -10.26
CA THR A 467 -15.12 21.35 -11.05
C THR A 467 -16.32 20.87 -11.88
N LYS A 468 -17.43 21.60 -11.81
CA LYS A 468 -18.65 21.32 -12.58
C LYS A 468 -18.83 22.33 -13.72
N PRO A 469 -19.56 21.99 -14.79
CA PRO A 469 -20.02 22.97 -15.77
C PRO A 469 -20.74 24.14 -15.07
N PRO A 470 -20.54 25.40 -15.50
CA PRO A 470 -19.91 25.84 -16.75
C PRO A 470 -18.41 26.16 -16.65
N ASN A 471 -17.69 25.69 -15.63
CA ASN A 471 -16.24 25.92 -15.53
C ASN A 471 -15.49 25.29 -16.72
N THR A 472 -14.42 25.93 -17.17
CA THR A 472 -13.54 25.40 -18.21
C THR A 472 -12.91 24.07 -17.76
N ASN A 473 -13.04 23.03 -18.59
CA ASN A 473 -12.55 21.67 -18.32
C ASN A 473 -13.10 21.07 -16.99
N PRO A 474 -14.41 20.80 -16.88
CA PRO A 474 -15.01 20.22 -15.69
C PRO A 474 -14.50 18.78 -15.47
N GLY A 475 -14.58 18.30 -14.23
CA GLY A 475 -14.16 16.95 -13.84
C GLY A 475 -13.48 16.91 -12.47
N ILE A 476 -12.75 15.83 -12.22
CA ILE A 476 -11.93 15.66 -11.03
C ILE A 476 -10.48 15.74 -11.45
N THR A 477 -9.70 16.61 -10.82
CA THR A 477 -8.25 16.66 -11.03
C THR A 477 -7.51 16.52 -9.74
N ILE A 478 -6.44 15.73 -9.75
CA ILE A 478 -5.54 15.52 -8.64
C ILE A 478 -4.14 15.87 -9.13
N GLY A 479 -3.46 16.82 -8.48
CA GLY A 479 -2.12 17.25 -8.85
C GLY A 479 -2.07 18.25 -10.02
N CYS A 480 -3.19 18.88 -10.39
CA CYS A 480 -3.27 19.84 -11.49
C CYS A 480 -3.52 21.27 -10.99
N PRO A 481 -2.88 22.29 -11.58
CA PRO A 481 -3.21 23.68 -11.28
C PRO A 481 -4.62 24.03 -11.78
N ILE A 482 -5.30 24.91 -11.04
CA ILE A 482 -6.63 25.41 -11.43
C ILE A 482 -6.48 26.35 -12.64
N PRO A 483 -7.37 26.26 -13.65
CA PRO A 483 -7.41 27.22 -14.74
C PRO A 483 -7.53 28.66 -14.23
N LYS A 484 -6.53 29.51 -14.49
CA LYS A 484 -6.61 30.94 -14.16
C LYS A 484 -7.55 31.62 -15.16
N MET A 485 -8.62 32.24 -14.67
CA MET A 485 -9.49 33.08 -15.50
C MET A 485 -8.72 34.34 -15.94
N GLY A 486 -8.07 34.28 -17.10
CA GLY A 486 -7.38 35.40 -17.73
C GLY A 486 -8.20 36.02 -18.88
N GLN A 487 -8.10 37.34 -19.07
CA GLN A 487 -8.87 38.12 -20.05
C GLN A 487 -8.53 37.86 -21.55
N ALA A 488 -7.79 36.80 -21.87
CA ALA A 488 -7.32 36.49 -23.23
C ALA A 488 -7.88 35.15 -23.78
N ALA A 489 -9.01 34.66 -23.27
CA ALA A 489 -9.65 33.41 -23.72
C ALA A 489 -10.36 33.60 -25.08
N ARG A 490 -9.60 33.72 -26.17
CA ARG A 490 -10.13 33.56 -27.55
C ARG A 490 -9.98 32.13 -28.08
N HIS A 491 -9.27 31.27 -27.36
CA HIS A 491 -9.18 29.83 -27.63
C HIS A 491 -9.56 29.05 -26.37
N GLU A 492 -10.21 27.91 -26.58
CA GLU A 492 -10.49 26.93 -25.53
C GLU A 492 -9.17 26.54 -24.86
N SER A 493 -9.01 26.88 -23.59
CA SER A 493 -7.74 26.65 -22.89
C SER A 493 -7.62 25.17 -22.56
N LEU A 494 -6.61 24.51 -23.13
CA LEU A 494 -6.25 23.13 -22.80
C LEU A 494 -6.10 22.96 -21.28
N ARG A 495 -6.43 21.77 -20.77
CA ARG A 495 -6.25 21.43 -19.37
C ARG A 495 -4.75 21.41 -19.03
N ALA A 496 -4.36 22.20 -18.04
CA ALA A 496 -3.00 22.18 -17.52
C ALA A 496 -2.78 20.91 -16.68
N LEU A 497 -1.92 20.02 -17.18
CA LEU A 497 -1.51 18.81 -16.46
C LEU A 497 -0.34 19.15 -15.52
N GLY A 498 -0.39 18.68 -14.29
CA GLY A 498 0.76 18.82 -13.38
C GLY A 498 1.77 17.69 -13.56
N PRO A 499 3.00 17.84 -13.01
CA PRO A 499 4.07 16.86 -13.20
C PRO A 499 3.68 15.45 -12.80
N VAL A 500 3.04 15.30 -11.64
CA VAL A 500 2.49 14.03 -11.17
C VAL A 500 1.01 14.27 -10.90
N SER A 501 0.15 13.84 -11.83
CA SER A 501 -1.27 14.20 -11.81
C SER A 501 -2.19 13.12 -12.38
N LEU A 502 -3.42 13.08 -11.86
CA LEU A 502 -4.52 12.25 -12.33
C LEU A 502 -5.71 13.15 -12.67
N VAL A 503 -6.21 13.04 -13.89
CA VAL A 503 -7.39 13.76 -14.37
C VAL A 503 -8.47 12.77 -14.76
N ILE A 504 -9.69 13.07 -14.37
CA ILE A 504 -10.92 12.37 -14.73
C ILE A 504 -11.85 13.43 -15.34
N ASP A 505 -12.38 13.16 -16.53
CA ASP A 505 -13.32 14.07 -17.19
C ASP A 505 -14.68 14.14 -16.47
N SER A 506 -15.56 15.04 -16.89
CA SER A 506 -16.86 15.23 -16.25
C SER A 506 -17.89 14.13 -16.56
N SER A 507 -17.67 13.37 -17.64
CA SER A 507 -18.49 12.20 -18.00
C SER A 507 -18.06 10.94 -17.26
N PHE A 508 -16.90 10.94 -16.61
CA PHE A 508 -16.25 9.76 -16.04
C PHE A 508 -16.04 8.65 -17.08
N GLU A 509 -15.80 9.03 -18.32
CA GLU A 509 -15.51 8.10 -19.44
C GLU A 509 -14.01 7.98 -19.67
N PHE A 510 -13.26 9.06 -19.49
CA PHE A 510 -11.84 9.10 -19.80
C PHE A 510 -11.00 9.70 -18.67
N GLY A 511 -9.79 9.19 -18.56
CA GLY A 511 -8.80 9.68 -17.63
C GLY A 511 -7.42 9.80 -18.26
N VAL A 512 -6.60 10.69 -17.67
CA VAL A 512 -5.18 10.78 -17.99
C VAL A 512 -4.37 10.85 -16.71
N PHE A 513 -3.36 9.99 -16.60
CA PHE A 513 -2.33 10.06 -15.58
C PHE A 513 -1.02 10.53 -16.23
N THR A 514 -0.38 11.54 -15.64
CA THR A 514 0.90 12.08 -16.11
C THR A 514 1.94 11.93 -15.02
N HIS A 515 3.11 11.41 -15.39
CA HIS A 515 4.30 11.36 -14.57
C HIS A 515 5.47 11.96 -15.35
N ASP A 516 5.83 13.18 -14.96
CA ASP A 516 6.96 13.97 -15.45
C ASP A 516 8.04 13.94 -14.37
N TYR A 517 8.98 13.02 -14.54
CA TYR A 517 10.13 12.83 -13.66
C TYR A 517 11.11 13.99 -13.81
N THR A 518 11.32 14.49 -15.03
CA THR A 518 12.30 15.55 -15.34
C THR A 518 11.96 16.88 -14.69
N SER A 519 10.68 17.18 -14.48
CA SER A 519 10.20 18.38 -13.78
C SER A 519 10.44 18.39 -12.26
N ARG A 520 11.00 17.31 -11.69
CA ARG A 520 11.32 17.16 -10.25
C ARG A 520 10.11 17.30 -9.31
N GLY A 521 8.91 16.94 -9.80
CA GLY A 521 7.69 16.85 -8.99
C GLY A 521 6.80 18.10 -9.00
N GLY A 522 5.63 17.98 -8.39
CA GLY A 522 4.59 19.01 -8.35
C GLY A 522 3.88 19.02 -7.01
N ALA A 523 2.54 18.95 -7.02
CA ALA A 523 1.76 18.73 -5.80
C ALA A 523 1.99 17.33 -5.21
N PHE A 524 2.48 16.39 -6.03
CA PHE A 524 2.94 15.07 -5.60
C PHE A 524 4.39 14.86 -6.08
N SER A 525 5.15 14.10 -5.30
CA SER A 525 6.52 13.69 -5.62
C SER A 525 6.53 12.66 -6.75
N THR A 526 7.63 12.59 -7.49
CA THR A 526 7.84 11.61 -8.57
C THR A 526 8.13 10.22 -8.01
N SER A 527 8.02 9.21 -8.88
CA SER A 527 8.31 7.82 -8.56
C SER A 527 9.74 7.65 -8.07
N THR A 528 9.92 6.84 -7.03
CA THR A 528 11.25 6.46 -6.54
C THR A 528 11.89 5.38 -7.43
N SER A 529 11.10 4.47 -7.99
CA SER A 529 11.60 3.37 -8.84
C SER A 529 11.59 3.68 -10.33
N ARG A 530 10.54 4.35 -10.83
CA ARG A 530 10.37 4.67 -12.26
C ARG A 530 10.90 6.07 -12.56
N LYS A 531 12.22 6.16 -12.68
CA LYS A 531 12.97 7.41 -12.95
C LYS A 531 12.90 7.85 -14.42
N PHE A 532 11.71 7.86 -15.02
CA PHE A 532 11.46 8.26 -16.41
C PHE A 532 10.07 8.88 -16.59
N ASP A 533 9.89 9.65 -17.66
CA ASP A 533 8.62 10.31 -17.98
C ASP A 533 7.65 9.34 -18.66
N PHE A 534 6.40 9.31 -18.22
CA PHE A 534 5.34 8.52 -18.86
C PHE A 534 3.96 9.18 -18.72
N GLN A 535 3.06 8.82 -19.64
CA GLN A 535 1.67 9.27 -19.62
C GLN A 535 0.73 8.14 -20.02
N GLU A 536 -0.27 7.90 -19.19
CA GLU A 536 -1.33 6.91 -19.42
C GLU A 536 -2.63 7.63 -19.74
N ARG A 537 -3.16 7.40 -20.94
CA ARG A 537 -4.51 7.83 -21.34
C ARG A 537 -5.38 6.59 -21.40
N PHE A 538 -6.52 6.60 -20.73
CA PHE A 538 -7.32 5.40 -20.56
C PHE A 538 -8.83 5.72 -20.57
N GLN A 539 -9.59 4.77 -21.06
CA GLN A 539 -11.04 4.72 -20.89
C GLN A 539 -11.35 4.14 -19.51
N ILE A 540 -12.26 4.77 -18.77
CA ILE A 540 -12.64 4.37 -17.42
C ILE A 540 -13.64 3.23 -17.51
N ASP A 541 -13.31 2.12 -16.87
CA ASP A 541 -14.18 0.95 -16.73
C ASP A 541 -15.03 1.04 -15.46
N ASP A 542 -14.43 1.53 -14.37
CA ASP A 542 -15.13 1.72 -13.10
C ASP A 542 -14.48 2.79 -12.22
N ILE A 543 -15.30 3.41 -11.37
CA ILE A 543 -14.91 4.42 -10.39
C ILE A 543 -15.59 4.12 -9.05
N GLU A 544 -14.79 4.04 -7.99
CA GLU A 544 -15.26 3.77 -6.64
C GLU A 544 -14.73 4.81 -5.66
N VAL A 545 -15.55 5.19 -4.68
CA VAL A 545 -15.12 6.01 -3.55
C VAL A 545 -15.46 5.29 -2.26
N TRP A 546 -14.42 5.05 -1.45
CA TRP A 546 -14.51 4.37 -0.18
C TRP A 546 -14.25 5.35 0.96
N GLY A 547 -15.20 5.50 1.87
CA GLY A 547 -15.04 6.28 3.09
C GLY A 547 -14.25 5.51 4.13
N CYS A 548 -13.16 6.10 4.62
CA CYS A 548 -12.43 5.64 5.80
C CYS A 548 -13.13 6.18 7.05
N GLY A 549 -13.75 5.33 7.86
CA GLY A 549 -14.44 5.77 9.07
C GLY A 549 -15.17 4.63 9.78
N GLY A 550 -15.16 4.65 11.11
CA GLY A 550 -15.81 3.63 11.92
C GLY A 550 -17.34 3.73 11.91
N ASP A 551 -17.97 3.06 12.87
CA ASP A 551 -19.43 3.10 13.03
C ASP A 551 -19.97 4.49 13.39
N ALA A 552 -19.17 5.34 14.04
CA ALA A 552 -19.56 6.68 14.44
C ALA A 552 -19.78 7.62 13.25
N GLU A 553 -18.84 7.63 12.30
CA GLU A 553 -18.92 8.45 11.08
C GLU A 553 -20.10 8.00 10.21
N ALA A 554 -20.30 6.69 10.10
CA ALA A 554 -21.40 6.11 9.36
C ALA A 554 -22.77 6.39 9.98
N LYS A 555 -22.88 6.31 11.31
CA LYS A 555 -24.11 6.71 12.02
C LYS A 555 -24.41 8.18 11.78
N SER A 556 -23.40 9.04 11.90
CA SER A 556 -23.52 10.48 11.65
C SER A 556 -23.89 10.82 10.21
N GLN A 557 -23.51 9.97 9.24
CA GLN A 557 -23.92 10.09 7.85
C GLN A 557 -25.39 9.66 7.67
N ARG A 558 -25.78 8.50 8.20
CA ARG A 558 -27.16 8.00 8.10
C ARG A 558 -28.17 8.96 8.73
N GLU A 559 -27.89 9.45 9.93
CA GLU A 559 -28.76 10.43 10.61
C GLU A 559 -28.96 11.70 9.78
N ARG A 560 -27.91 12.15 9.08
CA ARG A 560 -27.98 13.30 8.17
C ARG A 560 -28.73 13.00 6.90
N TRP A 561 -28.52 11.86 6.25
CA TRP A 561 -29.30 11.46 5.09
C TRP A 561 -30.78 11.28 5.42
N GLU A 562 -31.10 10.71 6.57
CA GLU A 562 -32.48 10.62 7.04
C GLU A 562 -33.08 12.01 7.31
N TRP A 563 -32.28 12.93 7.84
CA TRP A 563 -32.70 14.32 8.02
C TRP A 563 -32.92 15.03 6.68
N GLU A 564 -31.99 14.93 5.73
CA GLU A 564 -32.10 15.50 4.38
C GLU A 564 -33.26 14.88 3.59
N ALA A 565 -33.48 13.57 3.69
CA ALA A 565 -34.61 12.90 3.05
C ALA A 565 -35.94 13.38 3.63
N ARG A 566 -36.02 13.52 4.96
CA ARG A 566 -37.20 14.07 5.65
C ARG A 566 -37.43 15.53 5.29
N GLU A 567 -36.37 16.32 5.17
CA GLU A 567 -36.44 17.73 4.75
C GLU A 567 -36.82 17.86 3.27
N ALA A 568 -36.29 17.00 2.39
CA ALA A 568 -36.64 16.94 0.98
C ALA A 568 -38.08 16.48 0.77
N GLU A 569 -38.57 15.52 1.56
CA GLU A 569 -39.97 15.12 1.58
C GLU A 569 -40.86 16.26 2.08
N ALA A 570 -40.45 16.99 3.13
CA ALA A 570 -41.16 18.17 3.59
C ALA A 570 -41.23 19.26 2.51
N ARG A 571 -40.11 19.54 1.80
CA ARG A 571 -40.07 20.45 0.65
C ARG A 571 -40.96 19.97 -0.51
N ARG A 572 -40.99 18.67 -0.79
CA ARG A 572 -41.89 18.08 -1.79
C ARG A 572 -43.36 18.21 -1.38
N ARG A 573 -43.70 17.97 -0.11
CA ARG A 573 -45.07 18.13 0.42
C ARG A 573 -45.54 19.58 0.39
N ILE A 574 -44.65 20.54 0.62
CA ILE A 574 -44.97 21.97 0.48
C ILE A 574 -45.27 22.30 -1.00
N ASN A 575 -44.47 21.80 -1.94
CA ASN A 575 -44.69 22.05 -3.38
C ASN A 575 -45.87 21.27 -4.01
N LEU A 576 -46.33 20.18 -3.39
CA LEU A 576 -47.52 19.43 -3.80
C LEU A 576 -48.83 19.95 -3.15
N GLY A 577 -48.73 20.88 -2.19
CA GLY A 577 -49.86 21.34 -1.38
C GLY A 577 -50.28 22.81 -1.56
N THR A 578 -49.58 23.58 -2.40
CA THR A 578 -49.86 25.02 -2.64
C THR A 578 -50.39 25.32 -4.05
N GLY A 579 -50.98 24.34 -4.73
CA GLY A 579 -51.91 24.61 -5.84
C GLY A 579 -53.27 24.93 -5.24
N ASP A 580 -53.44 26.14 -4.71
CA ASP A 580 -54.72 26.59 -4.18
C ASP A 580 -55.68 26.76 -5.37
N ILE A 581 -56.49 25.72 -5.62
CA ILE A 581 -57.47 25.65 -6.71
C ILE A 581 -58.40 26.88 -6.68
N ALA A 582 -58.61 27.47 -5.49
CA ALA A 582 -59.39 28.70 -5.35
C ALA A 582 -58.64 29.96 -5.84
N ALA A 583 -57.33 30.05 -5.61
CA ALA A 583 -56.49 31.15 -6.07
C ALA A 583 -56.27 31.10 -7.60
N ASP A 584 -56.05 29.89 -8.15
CA ASP A 584 -55.94 29.69 -9.60
C ASP A 584 -57.28 29.95 -10.31
N ARG A 585 -58.40 29.60 -9.69
CA ARG A 585 -59.75 29.92 -10.20
C ARG A 585 -60.03 31.43 -10.17
N ALA A 586 -59.62 32.14 -9.12
CA ALA A 586 -59.77 33.59 -9.01
C ALA A 586 -58.89 34.35 -10.04
N LEU A 587 -57.69 33.83 -10.34
CA LEU A 587 -56.83 34.36 -11.40
C LEU A 587 -57.40 34.09 -12.81
N LEU A 588 -57.99 32.92 -13.05
CA LEU A 588 -58.66 32.60 -14.32
C LEU A 588 -59.97 33.40 -14.53
N GLU A 589 -60.65 33.76 -13.45
CA GLU A 589 -61.85 34.61 -13.45
C GLU A 589 -61.48 36.09 -13.71
N MET A 590 -60.38 36.59 -13.13
CA MET A 590 -59.84 37.93 -13.42
C MET A 590 -59.18 38.03 -14.81
N ALA A 591 -58.63 36.94 -15.34
CA ALA A 591 -58.08 36.85 -16.70
C ALA A 591 -59.14 36.61 -17.79
N GLY A 592 -60.43 36.55 -17.43
CA GLY A 592 -61.56 36.48 -18.37
C GLY A 592 -61.75 35.13 -19.09
N LEU A 593 -61.10 34.06 -18.62
CA LEU A 593 -61.12 32.74 -19.27
C LEU A 593 -62.24 31.81 -18.77
N ILE A 594 -62.89 32.12 -17.65
CA ILE A 594 -64.03 31.36 -17.13
C ILE A 594 -65.26 32.27 -17.07
N GLY A 595 -65.95 32.39 -18.21
CA GLY A 595 -67.20 33.13 -18.32
C GLY A 595 -68.37 32.35 -17.73
N THR A 596 -68.98 32.88 -16.67
CA THR A 596 -70.29 32.47 -16.17
C THR A 596 -71.35 32.47 -17.27
N ASN A 597 -71.93 31.29 -17.52
CA ASN A 597 -73.17 31.10 -18.27
C ASN A 597 -74.30 31.93 -17.61
N ARG A 598 -74.56 33.14 -18.12
CA ARG A 598 -75.82 33.85 -17.87
C ARG A 598 -76.69 33.75 -19.11
N SER A 599 -77.68 32.88 -18.99
CA SER A 599 -78.85 32.80 -19.86
C SER A 599 -79.48 34.19 -20.05
N GLY A 600 -79.55 34.64 -21.30
CA GLY A 600 -80.39 35.75 -21.74
C GLY A 600 -81.18 35.30 -22.96
N GLY A 601 -82.29 34.60 -22.72
CA GLY A 601 -83.25 34.24 -23.76
C GLY A 601 -84.09 35.45 -24.17
N SER A 602 -84.16 35.66 -25.49
CA SER A 602 -85.26 36.15 -26.34
C SER A 602 -86.43 36.93 -25.71
N MET A 603 -86.71 38.13 -26.23
CA MET A 603 -87.90 38.50 -27.01
C MET A 603 -88.16 40.02 -26.94
N ALA A 604 -88.10 40.68 -28.11
CA ALA A 604 -89.01 41.71 -28.65
C ALA A 604 -88.25 42.67 -29.57
#